data_AF-A0A7S6S1M6-F1
#
_entry.id   AF-A0A7S6S1M6-F1
#
_cell.length_a   1.000
_cell.length_b   1.000
_cell.length_c   1.000
_cell.angle_alpha   90.00
_cell.angle_beta   90.00
_cell.angle_gamma   90.00
#
_symmetry.space_group_name_H-M   'P 1'
#
loop_
_entity.id
_entity.type
_entity.pdbx_description
1 polymer ?
#
loop_
_entity_poly.entity_id
_entity_poly.type
_entity_poly.pdbx_seq_one_letter_code
_entity_poly.pdbx_strand_id
1 'polypeptide(L)'
;MLPAPAAPLAQLITRPAYRRCAHPFDGNDAARAYWRDAFLRYTDRLGGLIAAQYPRTTPATLDAFLTALRSAIHLTTRPVDEGGAADLYELVDMEQALLIEWGYPDPYADIKRRENAAALPRLAHVLAELAAIPEMAQLDLLAGGLLAGNRFDLGAEVTAREFFDGRADFFAWRAAQPARPWFRDDLDGWHARWERGAPYRRVLMFVDNAGADVVLGCLPLVGWMLRRGSRVTLAANSRPALNDVTAAELVELLAQAADFDDSIARGMGEGQLDVLETGSGTSLIDLSRLLPAFVAESSDADLVMLHGMGRALESNSAAQFQCDAVWTATIKDALVAAQFGASLYDCVFRFEPIERG
;
A
#
# COMPACT_ATOMS: atom_id res chain seq x y z
N MET A 1 -9.99 -21.53 -16.64
CA MET A 1 -9.48 -20.28 -17.26
C MET A 1 -7.96 -20.34 -17.17
N LEU A 2 -7.22 -20.15 -18.26
CA LEU A 2 -5.75 -20.07 -18.17
C LEU A 2 -5.39 -18.85 -17.31
N PRO A 3 -4.37 -18.93 -16.43
CA PRO A 3 -3.94 -17.75 -15.68
C PRO A 3 -3.55 -16.64 -16.67
N ALA A 4 -3.95 -15.41 -16.36
CA ALA A 4 -3.52 -14.25 -17.15
C ALA A 4 -1.98 -14.23 -17.23
N PRO A 5 -1.40 -13.82 -18.39
CA PRO A 5 0.04 -13.72 -18.50
C PRO A 5 0.56 -12.73 -17.44
N ALA A 6 1.63 -13.11 -16.76
CA ALA A 6 2.26 -12.32 -15.72
C ALA A 6 3.78 -12.28 -15.95
N ALA A 7 4.42 -11.19 -15.55
CA ALA A 7 5.86 -10.99 -15.65
C ALA A 7 6.43 -10.43 -14.34
N PRO A 8 7.69 -10.75 -14.00
CA PRO A 8 8.35 -10.13 -12.86
C PRO A 8 8.65 -8.66 -13.15
N LEU A 9 8.63 -7.83 -12.11
CA LEU A 9 9.06 -6.44 -12.20
C LEU A 9 10.47 -6.36 -12.78
N ALA A 10 10.69 -5.44 -13.74
CA ALA A 10 11.97 -5.32 -14.45
C ALA A 10 13.14 -5.00 -13.50
N GLN A 11 12.91 -4.20 -12.46
CA GLN A 11 13.93 -3.80 -11.49
C GLN A 11 14.23 -4.89 -10.44
N LEU A 12 13.39 -5.93 -10.33
CA LEU A 12 13.50 -6.92 -9.27
C LEU A 12 14.68 -7.87 -9.53
N ILE A 13 15.56 -8.01 -8.54
CA ILE A 13 16.58 -9.06 -8.52
C ILE A 13 15.90 -10.37 -8.12
N THR A 14 15.78 -11.29 -9.07
CA THR A 14 15.13 -12.60 -8.86
C THR A 14 16.10 -13.69 -8.40
N ARG A 15 17.41 -13.39 -8.24
CA ARG A 15 18.45 -14.34 -7.82
C ARG A 15 19.32 -13.78 -6.68
N PRO A 16 19.49 -14.51 -5.55
CA PRO A 16 18.81 -15.78 -5.22
C PRO A 16 17.28 -15.62 -5.16
N ALA A 17 16.55 -16.73 -5.28
CA ALA A 17 15.12 -16.74 -5.57
C ALA A 17 14.32 -15.73 -4.72
N TYR A 18 13.69 -14.76 -5.39
CA TYR A 18 12.74 -13.84 -4.77
C TYR A 18 11.62 -14.62 -4.08
N ARG A 19 11.25 -14.16 -2.88
CA ARG A 19 10.09 -14.64 -2.13
C ARG A 19 9.21 -13.45 -1.81
N ARG A 20 7.94 -13.50 -2.21
CA ARG A 20 6.98 -12.42 -1.95
C ARG A 20 6.80 -12.18 -0.44
N CYS A 21 6.59 -13.22 0.37
CA CYS A 21 6.45 -13.12 1.82
C CYS A 21 7.72 -13.65 2.50
N ALA A 22 8.35 -12.84 3.35
CA ALA A 22 9.54 -13.24 4.11
C ALA A 22 9.20 -14.22 5.26
N HIS A 23 7.94 -14.22 5.72
CA HIS A 23 7.44 -15.03 6.85
C HIS A 23 6.25 -15.92 6.43
N PRO A 24 6.48 -17.01 5.67
CA PRO A 24 5.41 -17.96 5.33
C PRO A 24 4.89 -18.71 6.57
N PHE A 25 3.74 -19.37 6.44
CA PHE A 25 3.14 -20.15 7.54
C PHE A 25 3.80 -21.52 7.75
N ASP A 26 4.65 -21.96 6.82
CA ASP A 26 5.32 -23.25 6.84
C ASP A 26 6.19 -23.40 8.09
N GLY A 27 5.90 -24.42 8.89
CA GLY A 27 6.59 -24.65 10.17
C GLY A 27 6.30 -23.59 11.24
N ASN A 28 5.37 -22.65 11.01
CA ASN A 28 5.00 -21.60 11.95
C ASN A 28 3.51 -21.65 12.30
N ASP A 29 3.16 -22.62 13.13
CA ASP A 29 1.79 -22.87 13.58
C ASP A 29 1.16 -21.67 14.31
N ALA A 30 1.98 -20.90 15.02
CA ALA A 30 1.55 -19.70 15.73
C ALA A 30 1.14 -18.59 14.76
N ALA A 31 1.95 -18.29 13.74
CA ALA A 31 1.61 -17.30 12.71
C ALA A 31 0.36 -17.73 11.93
N ARG A 32 0.26 -19.02 11.58
CA ARG A 32 -0.91 -19.56 10.88
C ARG A 32 -2.19 -19.42 11.69
N ALA A 33 -2.14 -19.76 12.97
CA ALA A 33 -3.28 -19.59 13.89
C ALA A 33 -3.65 -18.11 14.06
N TYR A 34 -2.66 -17.24 14.20
CA TYR A 34 -2.86 -15.80 14.32
C TYR A 34 -3.65 -15.23 13.13
N TRP A 35 -3.16 -15.47 11.90
CA TRP A 35 -3.81 -14.95 10.71
C TRP A 35 -5.19 -15.56 10.48
N ARG A 36 -5.35 -16.87 10.70
CA ARG A 36 -6.67 -17.50 10.67
C ARG A 36 -7.66 -16.77 11.58
N ASP A 37 -7.26 -16.58 12.84
CA ASP A 37 -8.14 -16.02 13.86
C ASP A 37 -8.39 -14.53 13.59
N ALA A 38 -7.43 -13.79 13.03
CA ALA A 38 -7.59 -12.41 12.57
C ALA A 38 -8.64 -12.28 11.45
N PHE A 39 -8.54 -13.10 10.40
CA PHE A 39 -9.51 -13.11 9.29
C PHE A 39 -10.91 -13.56 9.75
N LEU A 40 -11.01 -14.52 10.67
CA LEU A 40 -12.28 -14.93 11.25
C LEU A 40 -12.95 -13.79 12.05
N ARG A 41 -12.18 -13.03 12.85
CA ARG A 41 -12.69 -11.83 13.54
C ARG A 41 -13.12 -10.74 12.55
N TYR A 42 -12.37 -10.58 11.46
CA TYR A 42 -12.65 -9.58 10.43
C TYR A 42 -13.94 -9.86 9.64
N THR A 43 -14.28 -11.14 9.46
CA THR A 43 -15.44 -11.59 8.68
C THR A 43 -16.75 -10.91 9.12
N ASP A 44 -16.95 -10.69 10.42
CA ASP A 44 -18.17 -10.05 10.92
C ASP A 44 -18.25 -8.57 10.52
N ARG A 45 -17.12 -7.86 10.53
CA ARG A 45 -17.02 -6.47 10.07
C ARG A 45 -17.27 -6.38 8.56
N LEU A 46 -16.67 -7.29 7.80
CA LEU A 46 -16.88 -7.38 6.35
C LEU A 46 -18.37 -7.55 6.01
N GLY A 47 -19.11 -8.34 6.80
CA GLY A 47 -20.56 -8.48 6.62
C GLY A 47 -21.33 -7.16 6.74
N GLY A 48 -20.97 -6.33 7.71
CA GLY A 48 -21.55 -4.98 7.86
C GLY A 48 -21.24 -4.05 6.69
N LEU A 49 -20.01 -4.13 6.17
CA LEU A 49 -19.59 -3.36 4.99
C LEU A 49 -20.32 -3.79 3.73
N ILE A 50 -20.45 -5.09 3.49
CA ILE A 50 -21.22 -5.64 2.37
C ILE A 50 -22.68 -5.20 2.47
N ALA A 51 -23.31 -5.29 3.64
CA ALA A 51 -24.70 -4.88 3.82
C ALA A 51 -24.90 -3.38 3.53
N ALA A 52 -23.94 -2.53 3.87
CA ALA A 52 -23.99 -1.09 3.59
C ALA A 52 -23.78 -0.78 2.09
N GLN A 53 -22.80 -1.44 1.46
CA GLN A 53 -22.40 -1.17 0.07
C GLN A 53 -23.33 -1.83 -0.96
N TYR A 54 -23.95 -2.96 -0.61
CA TYR A 54 -24.81 -3.76 -1.50
C TYR A 54 -26.22 -3.89 -0.90
N PRO A 55 -27.07 -2.86 -1.01
CA PRO A 55 -28.38 -2.81 -0.34
C PRO A 55 -29.39 -3.86 -0.84
N ARG A 56 -29.09 -4.56 -1.93
CA ARG A 56 -29.90 -5.67 -2.45
C ARG A 56 -29.55 -7.03 -1.83
N THR A 57 -28.46 -7.11 -1.06
CA THR A 57 -28.03 -8.33 -0.40
C THR A 57 -29.01 -8.69 0.70
N THR A 58 -29.60 -9.89 0.62
CA THR A 58 -30.48 -10.38 1.68
C THR A 58 -29.65 -10.93 2.86
N PRO A 59 -30.20 -10.92 4.10
CA PRO A 59 -29.51 -11.52 5.24
C PRO A 59 -29.12 -12.99 5.01
N ALA A 60 -29.96 -13.76 4.31
CA ALA A 60 -29.67 -15.17 4.00
C ALA A 60 -28.51 -15.32 3.01
N THR A 61 -28.44 -14.46 1.98
CA THR A 61 -27.32 -14.45 1.03
C THR A 61 -26.03 -14.05 1.71
N LEU A 62 -26.09 -13.04 2.59
CA LEU A 62 -24.92 -12.61 3.35
C LEU A 62 -24.42 -13.71 4.29
N ASP A 63 -25.30 -14.34 5.05
CA ASP A 63 -24.94 -15.44 5.96
C ASP A 63 -24.32 -16.64 5.21
N ALA A 64 -24.85 -16.97 4.03
CA ALA A 64 -24.27 -17.99 3.16
C ALA A 64 -22.86 -17.62 2.69
N PHE A 65 -22.63 -16.37 2.27
CA PHE A 65 -21.30 -15.87 1.91
C PHE A 65 -20.33 -15.93 3.10
N LEU A 66 -20.72 -15.40 4.26
CA LEU A 66 -19.86 -15.39 5.45
C LEU A 66 -19.54 -16.81 5.93
N THR A 67 -20.47 -17.76 5.78
CA THR A 67 -20.22 -19.19 6.05
C THR A 67 -19.22 -19.79 5.07
N ALA A 68 -19.33 -19.47 3.77
CA ALA A 68 -18.37 -19.88 2.76
C ALA A 68 -16.97 -19.29 3.03
N LEU A 69 -16.89 -18.01 3.39
CA LEU A 69 -15.64 -17.33 3.72
C LEU A 69 -14.95 -17.94 4.93
N ARG A 70 -15.67 -18.17 6.03
CA ARG A 70 -15.12 -18.85 7.22
C ARG A 70 -14.58 -20.24 6.87
N SER A 71 -15.29 -20.98 6.03
CA SER A 71 -14.85 -22.30 5.56
C SER A 71 -13.57 -22.21 4.72
N ALA A 72 -13.49 -21.24 3.83
CA ALA A 72 -12.30 -21.01 2.99
C ALA A 72 -11.09 -20.57 3.82
N ILE A 73 -11.27 -19.68 4.81
CA ILE A 73 -10.21 -19.31 5.78
C ILE A 73 -9.67 -20.55 6.49
N HIS A 74 -10.55 -21.45 6.96
CA HIS A 74 -10.12 -22.69 7.60
C HIS A 74 -9.36 -23.62 6.66
N LEU A 75 -9.72 -23.66 5.37
CA LEU A 75 -9.07 -24.51 4.37
C LEU A 75 -7.69 -23.97 3.99
N THR A 76 -7.58 -22.68 3.68
CA THR A 76 -6.32 -22.03 3.28
C THR A 76 -5.29 -21.99 4.42
N THR A 77 -5.74 -22.07 5.68
CA THR A 77 -4.86 -22.13 6.86
C THR A 77 -4.62 -23.54 7.41
N ARG A 78 -4.97 -24.60 6.65
CA ARG A 78 -4.61 -25.97 7.05
C ARG A 78 -3.10 -26.16 6.96
N PRO A 79 -2.49 -26.98 7.84
CA PRO A 79 -1.12 -27.43 7.65
C PRO A 79 -1.01 -28.13 6.29
N VAL A 80 -0.01 -27.77 5.49
CA VAL A 80 0.22 -28.43 4.21
C VAL A 80 1.16 -29.61 4.45
N ASP A 81 0.59 -30.81 4.53
CA ASP A 81 1.35 -32.06 4.76
C ASP A 81 2.29 -32.42 3.58
N GLU A 82 2.18 -31.72 2.45
CA GLU A 82 2.90 -32.02 1.20
C GLU A 82 3.47 -30.76 0.49
N GLY A 83 4.14 -29.87 1.23
CA GLY A 83 5.12 -28.93 0.65
C GLY A 83 4.59 -27.77 -0.21
N GLY A 84 3.32 -27.39 -0.08
CA GLY A 84 2.80 -26.13 -0.59
C GLY A 84 2.92 -25.03 0.47
N ALA A 85 3.62 -23.94 0.16
CA ALA A 85 3.77 -22.83 1.09
C ALA A 85 2.47 -22.02 1.17
N ALA A 86 1.76 -22.10 2.28
CA ALA A 86 0.66 -21.16 2.58
C ALA A 86 1.27 -19.91 3.23
N ASP A 87 0.96 -18.73 2.71
CA ASP A 87 1.38 -17.45 3.27
C ASP A 87 0.20 -16.48 3.33
N LEU A 88 0.45 -15.28 3.87
CA LEU A 88 -0.58 -14.24 3.99
C LEU A 88 -1.16 -13.85 2.62
N TYR A 89 -0.34 -13.89 1.56
CA TYR A 89 -0.77 -13.58 0.20
C TYR A 89 -1.88 -14.53 -0.27
N GLU A 90 -1.74 -15.85 -0.05
CA GLU A 90 -2.78 -16.82 -0.42
C GLU A 90 -4.10 -16.59 0.33
N LEU A 91 -4.06 -16.10 1.58
CA LEU A 91 -5.27 -15.76 2.32
C LEU A 91 -6.00 -14.55 1.76
N VAL A 92 -5.27 -13.45 1.49
CA VAL A 92 -5.89 -12.24 0.92
C VAL A 92 -6.37 -12.46 -0.52
N ASP A 93 -5.66 -13.27 -1.31
CA ASP A 93 -6.07 -13.60 -2.68
C ASP A 93 -7.34 -14.47 -2.68
N MET A 94 -7.42 -15.45 -1.77
CA MET A 94 -8.62 -16.27 -1.57
C MET A 94 -9.83 -15.41 -1.16
N GLU A 95 -9.67 -14.52 -0.17
CA GLU A 95 -10.76 -13.66 0.29
C GLU A 95 -11.29 -12.81 -0.87
N GLN A 96 -10.39 -12.22 -1.66
CA GLN A 96 -10.78 -11.40 -2.80
C GLN A 96 -11.41 -12.20 -3.94
N ALA A 97 -10.92 -13.40 -4.23
CA ALA A 97 -11.55 -14.28 -5.20
C ALA A 97 -12.99 -14.61 -4.80
N LEU A 98 -13.24 -14.88 -3.51
CA LEU A 98 -14.56 -15.22 -3.00
C LEU A 98 -15.49 -14.00 -3.00
N LEU A 99 -14.99 -12.82 -2.63
CA LEU A 99 -15.76 -11.56 -2.72
C LEU A 99 -16.23 -11.29 -4.15
N ILE A 100 -15.35 -11.47 -5.14
CA ILE A 100 -15.71 -11.32 -6.56
C ILE A 100 -16.74 -12.38 -6.99
N GLU A 101 -16.52 -13.65 -6.66
CA GLU A 101 -17.42 -14.75 -7.02
C GLU A 101 -18.84 -14.54 -6.50
N TRP A 102 -18.98 -14.01 -5.29
CA TRP A 102 -20.27 -13.75 -4.65
C TRP A 102 -20.90 -12.40 -5.01
N GLY A 103 -20.28 -11.63 -5.90
CA GLY A 103 -20.81 -10.37 -6.40
C GLY A 103 -20.58 -9.17 -5.47
N TYR A 104 -19.56 -9.24 -4.61
CA TYR A 104 -19.13 -8.17 -3.69
C TYR A 104 -17.71 -7.68 -4.03
N PRO A 105 -17.42 -7.26 -5.27
CA PRO A 105 -16.05 -6.99 -5.73
C PRO A 105 -15.35 -5.84 -4.98
N ASP A 106 -16.10 -4.92 -4.39
CA ASP A 106 -15.57 -3.82 -3.58
C ASP A 106 -16.53 -3.43 -2.45
N PRO A 107 -16.41 -4.01 -1.25
CA PRO A 107 -17.18 -3.58 -0.08
C PRO A 107 -16.78 -2.21 0.48
N TYR A 108 -15.66 -1.63 0.03
CA TYR A 108 -15.05 -0.42 0.56
C TYR A 108 -15.26 0.81 -0.31
N ALA A 109 -15.82 0.65 -1.51
CA ALA A 109 -15.95 1.70 -2.52
C ALA A 109 -16.52 3.01 -1.96
N ASP A 110 -17.60 2.96 -1.18
CA ASP A 110 -18.18 4.17 -0.59
C ASP A 110 -17.31 4.81 0.50
N ILE A 111 -16.60 4.01 1.29
CA ILE A 111 -15.64 4.53 2.27
C ILE A 111 -14.50 5.23 1.52
N LYS A 112 -13.88 4.57 0.53
CA LYS A 112 -12.79 5.16 -0.27
C LYS A 112 -13.19 6.50 -0.89
N ARG A 113 -14.38 6.59 -1.49
CA ARG A 113 -14.90 7.86 -2.05
C ARG A 113 -15.05 8.95 -0.99
N ARG A 114 -15.64 8.64 0.16
CA ARG A 114 -15.83 9.62 1.24
C ARG A 114 -14.51 10.10 1.82
N GLU A 115 -13.57 9.19 2.03
CA GLU A 115 -12.25 9.53 2.56
C GLU A 115 -11.42 10.36 1.57
N ASN A 116 -11.46 10.04 0.28
CA ASN A 116 -10.87 10.87 -0.77
C ASN A 116 -11.46 12.29 -0.75
N ALA A 117 -12.79 12.40 -0.73
CA ALA A 117 -13.48 13.69 -0.71
C ALA A 117 -13.18 14.51 0.56
N ALA A 118 -13.00 13.84 1.71
CA ALA A 118 -12.64 14.48 2.97
C ALA A 118 -11.16 14.92 3.00
N ALA A 119 -10.27 14.17 2.34
CA ALA A 119 -8.84 14.46 2.31
C ALA A 119 -8.49 15.60 1.32
N LEU A 120 -9.13 15.66 0.15
CA LEU A 120 -8.80 16.61 -0.92
C LEU A 120 -8.72 18.09 -0.45
N PRO A 121 -9.72 18.66 0.26
CA PRO A 121 -9.62 20.04 0.73
C PRO A 121 -8.48 20.29 1.72
N ARG A 122 -8.00 19.23 2.41
CA ARG A 122 -6.91 19.31 3.39
C ARG A 122 -5.54 19.29 2.70
N LEU A 123 -5.45 18.91 1.43
CA LEU A 123 -4.21 18.92 0.66
C LEU A 123 -3.60 20.33 0.62
N ALA A 124 -4.41 21.37 0.41
CA ALA A 124 -3.96 22.76 0.41
C ALA A 124 -3.26 23.16 1.72
N HIS A 125 -3.67 22.59 2.86
CA HIS A 125 -3.02 22.84 4.13
C HIS A 125 -1.61 22.24 4.17
N VAL A 126 -1.46 20.98 3.75
CA VAL A 126 -0.14 20.32 3.69
C VAL A 126 0.81 21.05 2.74
N LEU A 127 0.31 21.48 1.57
CA LEU A 127 1.09 22.26 0.61
C LEU A 127 1.53 23.61 1.17
N ALA A 128 0.69 24.28 1.96
CA ALA A 128 1.06 25.52 2.64
C ALA A 128 2.15 25.31 3.70
N GLU A 129 2.10 24.21 4.45
CA GLU A 129 3.17 23.86 5.41
C GLU A 129 4.50 23.62 4.68
N LEU A 130 4.48 22.91 3.55
CA LEU A 130 5.66 22.66 2.73
C LEU A 130 6.24 23.96 2.17
N ALA A 131 5.39 24.85 1.64
CA ALA A 131 5.82 26.13 1.08
C ALA A 131 6.48 27.06 2.12
N ALA A 132 6.21 26.85 3.42
CA ALA A 132 6.77 27.65 4.51
C ALA A 132 8.20 27.24 4.93
N ILE A 133 8.72 26.12 4.42
CA ILE A 133 10.05 25.60 4.78
C ILE A 133 10.95 25.38 3.55
N PRO A 134 12.29 25.45 3.71
CA PRO A 134 13.23 25.23 2.60
C PRO A 134 13.01 23.87 1.92
N GLU A 135 13.16 23.83 0.59
CA GLU A 135 12.77 22.67 -0.24
C GLU A 135 13.36 21.33 0.25
N MET A 136 14.65 21.28 0.60
CA MET A 136 15.24 20.04 1.09
C MET A 136 14.77 19.66 2.51
N ALA A 137 14.45 20.63 3.35
CA ALA A 137 13.87 20.38 4.67
C ALA A 137 12.41 19.88 4.59
N GLN A 138 11.76 20.01 3.44
CA GLN A 138 10.41 19.45 3.21
C GLN A 138 10.39 17.93 3.30
N LEU A 139 11.49 17.24 3.01
CA LEU A 139 11.57 15.78 3.02
C LEU A 139 11.22 15.17 4.39
N ASP A 140 11.58 15.80 5.50
CA ASP A 140 11.17 15.35 6.84
C ASP A 140 9.64 15.39 7.01
N LEU A 141 9.01 16.50 6.59
CA LEU A 141 7.56 16.66 6.65
C LEU A 141 6.83 15.69 5.70
N LEU A 142 7.39 15.47 4.51
CA LEU A 142 6.86 14.54 3.50
C LEU A 142 6.97 13.09 3.97
N ALA A 143 8.10 12.68 4.54
CA ALA A 143 8.29 11.34 5.11
C ALA A 143 7.35 11.11 6.30
N GLY A 144 7.23 12.09 7.20
CA GLY A 144 6.24 12.05 8.28
C GLY A 144 4.81 11.95 7.74
N GLY A 145 4.48 12.71 6.69
CA GLY A 145 3.18 12.67 6.00
C GLY A 145 2.86 11.30 5.40
N LEU A 146 3.80 10.68 4.68
CA LEU A 146 3.65 9.32 4.16
C LEU A 146 3.30 8.32 5.26
N LEU A 147 4.09 8.30 6.34
CA LEU A 147 3.91 7.37 7.44
C LEU A 147 2.59 7.64 8.20
N ALA A 148 2.20 8.92 8.36
CA ALA A 148 0.98 9.30 9.05
C ALA A 148 -0.26 8.92 8.23
N GLY A 149 -0.20 9.16 6.92
CA GLY A 149 -1.23 8.76 5.97
C GLY A 149 -1.41 7.25 5.98
N ASN A 150 -0.31 6.49 5.97
CA ASN A 150 -0.38 5.04 5.98
C ASN A 150 -1.05 4.45 7.22
N ARG A 151 -1.11 5.16 8.36
CA ARG A 151 -1.88 4.68 9.53
C ARG A 151 -3.37 4.49 9.20
N PHE A 152 -3.89 5.13 8.16
CA PHE A 152 -5.23 4.85 7.64
C PHE A 152 -5.28 3.49 6.91
N ASP A 153 -5.70 2.45 7.62
CA ASP A 153 -5.74 1.07 7.11
C ASP A 153 -6.94 0.34 7.70
N LEU A 154 -7.82 -0.18 6.83
CA LEU A 154 -9.03 -0.91 7.25
C LEU A 154 -8.82 -2.43 7.32
N GLY A 155 -7.66 -2.93 6.88
CA GLY A 155 -7.22 -4.31 7.06
C GLY A 155 -6.65 -4.56 8.45
N ALA A 156 -5.99 -3.57 9.06
CA ALA A 156 -5.46 -3.67 10.40
C ALA A 156 -6.54 -3.44 11.49
N GLU A 157 -6.59 -4.32 12.49
CA GLU A 157 -7.67 -4.37 13.49
C GLU A 157 -7.80 -3.05 14.29
N VAL A 158 -6.67 -2.49 14.71
CA VAL A 158 -6.62 -1.32 15.61
C VAL A 158 -7.00 -0.03 14.87
N THR A 159 -6.45 0.18 13.67
CA THR A 159 -6.68 1.39 12.86
C THR A 159 -8.10 1.42 12.31
N ALA A 160 -8.64 0.27 11.90
CA ALA A 160 -10.04 0.17 11.52
C ALA A 160 -10.98 0.53 12.68
N ARG A 161 -10.65 0.14 13.92
CA ARG A 161 -11.43 0.55 15.10
C ARG A 161 -11.36 2.06 15.34
N GLU A 162 -10.19 2.67 15.22
CA GLU A 162 -10.04 4.14 15.32
C GLU A 162 -10.91 4.86 14.29
N PHE A 163 -10.96 4.34 13.06
CA PHE A 163 -11.80 4.87 11.98
C PHE A 163 -13.30 4.80 12.32
N PHE A 164 -13.82 3.60 12.63
CA PHE A 164 -15.26 3.44 12.91
C PHE A 164 -15.73 4.17 14.18
N ASP A 165 -14.82 4.43 15.11
CA ASP A 165 -15.10 5.24 16.31
C ASP A 165 -14.98 6.76 16.06
N GLY A 166 -14.68 7.20 14.82
CA GLY A 166 -14.54 8.61 14.46
C GLY A 166 -13.30 9.30 15.04
N ARG A 167 -12.25 8.54 15.36
CA ARG A 167 -10.99 9.03 15.94
C ARG A 167 -9.83 9.07 14.93
N ALA A 168 -10.07 8.71 13.68
CA ALA A 168 -9.08 8.78 12.62
C ALA A 168 -8.84 10.23 12.18
N ASP A 169 -7.64 10.76 12.40
CA ASP A 169 -7.24 12.07 11.91
C ASP A 169 -5.76 12.12 11.52
N PHE A 170 -5.50 12.51 10.27
CA PHE A 170 -4.16 12.58 9.69
C PHE A 170 -3.21 13.50 10.47
N PHE A 171 -3.65 14.71 10.86
CA PHE A 171 -2.75 15.66 11.53
C PHE A 171 -2.45 15.22 12.96
N ALA A 172 -3.43 14.66 13.66
CA ALA A 172 -3.23 14.07 14.97
C ALA A 172 -2.26 12.88 14.90
N TRP A 173 -2.40 12.00 13.90
CA TRP A 173 -1.48 10.89 13.70
C TRP A 173 -0.07 11.34 13.39
N ARG A 174 0.10 12.32 12.48
CA ARG A 174 1.42 12.91 12.17
C ARG A 174 2.07 13.54 13.40
N ALA A 175 1.29 14.21 14.24
CA ALA A 175 1.79 14.81 15.50
C ALA A 175 2.12 13.76 16.58
N ALA A 176 1.45 12.60 16.56
CA ALA A 176 1.65 11.52 17.53
C ALA A 176 2.69 10.48 17.09
N GLN A 177 3.33 10.67 15.93
CA GLN A 177 4.38 9.79 15.45
C GLN A 177 5.57 9.73 16.41
N PRO A 178 6.27 8.57 16.49
CA PRO A 178 7.55 8.50 17.18
C PRO A 178 8.53 9.53 16.62
N ALA A 179 9.26 10.21 17.50
CA ALA A 179 10.37 11.04 17.10
C ALA A 179 11.48 10.18 16.47
N ARG A 180 12.21 10.75 15.49
CA ARG A 180 13.38 10.11 14.90
C ARG A 180 14.46 9.87 15.98
N PRO A 181 15.25 8.78 15.92
CA PRO A 181 15.25 7.78 14.86
C PRO A 181 14.03 6.85 14.93
N TRP A 182 13.39 6.63 13.79
CA TRP A 182 12.36 5.60 13.65
C TRP A 182 12.96 4.19 13.73
N PHE A 183 12.10 3.17 13.80
CA PHE A 183 12.52 1.76 13.88
C PHE A 183 13.45 1.37 12.71
N ARG A 184 13.14 1.84 11.50
CA ARG A 184 14.10 1.98 10.40
C ARG A 184 14.06 3.42 9.91
N ASP A 185 15.20 4.08 9.91
CA ASP A 185 15.32 5.50 9.60
C ASP A 185 16.55 5.76 8.75
N ASP A 186 16.39 5.52 7.44
CA ASP A 186 17.41 5.81 6.44
C ASP A 186 17.12 7.15 5.72
N LEU A 187 16.27 8.00 6.32
CA LEU A 187 15.82 9.25 5.70
C LEU A 187 17.00 10.21 5.46
N ASP A 188 17.98 10.26 6.36
CA ASP A 188 19.20 11.07 6.18
C ASP A 188 20.02 10.63 4.96
N GLY A 189 20.09 9.31 4.72
CA GLY A 189 20.75 8.74 3.55
C GLY A 189 20.03 9.14 2.25
N TRP A 190 18.68 9.13 2.29
CA TRP A 190 17.86 9.55 1.16
C TRP A 190 17.94 11.06 0.90
N HIS A 191 18.00 11.88 1.94
CA HIS A 191 18.31 13.31 1.84
C HIS A 191 19.63 13.52 1.09
N ALA A 192 20.70 12.88 1.56
CA ALA A 192 22.02 13.02 0.95
C ALA A 192 22.01 12.61 -0.55
N ARG A 193 21.23 11.58 -0.90
CA ARG A 193 21.06 11.14 -2.29
C ARG A 193 20.37 12.19 -3.16
N TRP A 194 19.34 12.88 -2.65
CA TRP A 194 18.65 13.95 -3.36
C TRP A 194 19.42 15.27 -3.43
N GLU A 195 20.28 15.53 -2.44
CA GLU A 195 21.15 16.72 -2.42
C GLU A 195 22.33 16.59 -3.39
N ARG A 196 23.00 15.43 -3.40
CA ARG A 196 24.27 15.25 -4.12
C ARG A 196 24.09 14.68 -5.52
N GLY A 197 23.05 13.88 -5.72
CA GLY A 197 22.80 13.22 -6.98
C GLY A 197 21.87 14.03 -7.89
N ALA A 198 21.89 13.68 -9.17
CA ALA A 198 20.85 14.14 -10.08
C ALA A 198 19.47 13.63 -9.61
N PRO A 199 18.38 14.37 -9.94
CA PRO A 199 17.03 13.85 -9.79
C PRO A 199 16.88 12.48 -10.46
N TYR A 200 16.03 11.63 -9.89
CA TYR A 200 15.68 10.36 -10.54
C TYR A 200 15.02 10.64 -11.88
N ARG A 201 15.36 9.85 -12.90
CA ARG A 201 14.75 9.99 -14.22
C ARG A 201 13.31 9.51 -14.20
N ARG A 202 13.04 8.39 -13.49
CA ARG A 202 11.72 7.77 -13.41
C ARG A 202 11.55 7.07 -12.06
N VAL A 203 10.64 7.59 -11.24
CA VAL A 203 10.21 7.00 -9.97
C VAL A 203 9.00 6.12 -10.21
N LEU A 204 9.04 4.88 -9.73
CA LEU A 204 7.90 3.96 -9.71
C LEU A 204 7.45 3.76 -8.26
N MET A 205 6.31 4.33 -7.89
CA MET A 205 5.78 4.28 -6.53
C MET A 205 4.54 3.39 -6.46
N PHE A 206 4.65 2.25 -5.78
CA PHE A 206 3.53 1.39 -5.43
C PHE A 206 2.77 2.00 -4.26
N VAL A 207 1.60 2.55 -4.56
CA VAL A 207 0.72 3.21 -3.57
C VAL A 207 -0.12 2.18 -2.82
N ASP A 208 -0.64 2.60 -1.66
CA ASP A 208 -1.40 1.75 -0.74
C ASP A 208 -2.87 2.21 -0.66
N ASN A 209 -3.25 2.93 0.39
CA ASN A 209 -4.64 3.22 0.69
C ASN A 209 -5.18 4.46 -0.05
N ALA A 210 -6.49 4.45 -0.30
CA ALA A 210 -7.25 5.67 -0.60
C ALA A 210 -7.32 6.61 0.63
N GLY A 211 -7.82 7.82 0.42
CA GLY A 211 -8.01 8.81 1.48
C GLY A 211 -6.71 9.53 1.84
N ALA A 212 -6.52 9.76 3.14
CA ALA A 212 -5.39 10.55 3.64
C ALA A 212 -4.01 9.98 3.28
N ASP A 213 -3.89 8.66 3.13
CA ASP A 213 -2.66 7.99 2.69
C ASP A 213 -2.18 8.53 1.34
N VAL A 214 -2.92 8.25 0.26
CA VAL A 214 -2.52 8.73 -1.05
C VAL A 214 -2.62 10.26 -1.15
N VAL A 215 -3.69 10.90 -0.66
CA VAL A 215 -3.95 12.33 -0.89
C VAL A 215 -3.02 13.24 -0.08
N LEU A 216 -2.78 12.93 1.20
CA LEU A 216 -2.03 13.81 2.12
C LEU A 216 -0.62 13.29 2.42
N GLY A 217 -0.35 12.01 2.17
CA GLY A 217 0.98 11.42 2.27
C GLY A 217 1.69 11.35 0.91
N CYS A 218 1.14 10.59 -0.03
CA CYS A 218 1.81 10.29 -1.30
C CYS A 218 1.87 11.51 -2.25
N LEU A 219 0.73 12.16 -2.54
CA LEU A 219 0.67 13.22 -3.54
C LEU A 219 1.57 14.43 -3.23
N PRO A 220 1.71 14.91 -1.99
CA PRO A 220 2.65 15.98 -1.67
C PRO A 220 4.11 15.61 -1.99
N LEU A 221 4.50 14.34 -1.76
CA LEU A 221 5.83 13.86 -2.11
C LEU A 221 5.99 13.74 -3.63
N VAL A 222 4.96 13.24 -4.32
CA VAL A 222 4.92 13.19 -5.80
C VAL A 222 5.13 14.58 -6.39
N GLY A 223 4.37 15.58 -5.90
CA GLY A 223 4.52 16.98 -6.31
C GLY A 223 5.94 17.50 -6.08
N TRP A 224 6.55 17.17 -4.93
CA TRP A 224 7.94 17.52 -4.64
C TRP A 224 8.93 16.89 -5.63
N MET A 225 8.80 15.61 -5.95
CA MET A 225 9.66 14.93 -6.93
C MET A 225 9.49 15.51 -8.34
N LEU A 226 8.26 15.83 -8.75
CA LEU A 226 7.96 16.45 -10.04
C LEU A 226 8.58 17.86 -10.17
N ARG A 227 8.57 18.66 -9.09
CA ARG A 227 9.23 19.98 -9.08
C ARG A 227 10.74 19.88 -9.25
N ARG A 228 11.36 18.78 -8.81
CA ARG A 228 12.78 18.49 -9.02
C ARG A 228 13.08 17.84 -10.38
N GLY A 229 12.07 17.64 -11.23
CA GLY A 229 12.24 17.17 -12.59
C GLY A 229 12.21 15.65 -12.76
N SER A 230 11.79 14.90 -11.75
CA SER A 230 11.56 13.46 -11.88
C SER A 230 10.23 13.17 -12.58
N ARG A 231 10.23 12.19 -13.48
CA ARG A 231 9.00 11.55 -13.96
C ARG A 231 8.52 10.57 -12.89
N VAL A 232 7.24 10.54 -12.53
CA VAL A 232 6.67 9.69 -11.48
C VAL A 232 5.55 8.82 -12.04
N THR A 233 5.59 7.52 -11.76
CA THR A 233 4.48 6.58 -11.95
C THR A 233 3.91 6.15 -10.63
N LEU A 234 2.60 6.26 -10.48
CA LEU A 234 1.87 5.64 -9.39
C LEU A 234 1.38 4.26 -9.85
N ALA A 235 1.94 3.22 -9.26
CA ALA A 235 1.56 1.83 -9.49
C ALA A 235 0.47 1.44 -8.49
N ALA A 236 -0.75 1.22 -8.99
CA ALA A 236 -1.92 0.94 -8.17
C ALA A 236 -2.56 -0.41 -8.54
N ASN A 237 -3.47 -0.91 -7.70
CA ASN A 237 -4.15 -2.17 -7.99
C ASN A 237 -5.06 -2.05 -9.23
N SER A 238 -5.12 -3.12 -10.02
CA SER A 238 -6.10 -3.24 -11.12
C SER A 238 -7.51 -3.50 -10.59
N ARG A 239 -7.61 -4.19 -9.45
CA ARG A 239 -8.87 -4.56 -8.81
C ARG A 239 -8.89 -4.07 -7.36
N PRO A 240 -10.06 -3.78 -6.79
CA PRO A 240 -10.18 -3.41 -5.38
C PRO A 240 -9.51 -4.44 -4.47
N ALA A 241 -9.04 -4.01 -3.30
CA ALA A 241 -8.62 -4.85 -2.19
C ALA A 241 -8.64 -3.98 -0.93
N LEU A 242 -9.46 -4.31 0.06
CA LEU A 242 -9.65 -3.45 1.24
C LEU A 242 -9.91 -1.99 0.82
N ASN A 243 -9.30 -1.04 1.53
CA ASN A 243 -9.31 0.39 1.21
C ASN A 243 -8.15 0.83 0.29
N ASP A 244 -7.47 -0.10 -0.38
CA ASP A 244 -6.44 0.24 -1.37
C ASP A 244 -7.04 1.04 -2.53
N VAL A 245 -6.27 2.01 -3.02
CA VAL A 245 -6.66 2.76 -4.21
C VAL A 245 -6.38 1.93 -5.47
N THR A 246 -7.38 1.83 -6.35
CA THR A 246 -7.19 1.22 -7.67
C THR A 246 -6.65 2.24 -8.67
N ALA A 247 -6.04 1.77 -9.76
CA ALA A 247 -5.55 2.64 -10.83
C ALA A 247 -6.66 3.52 -11.43
N ALA A 248 -7.86 2.96 -11.63
CA ALA A 248 -9.02 3.70 -12.14
C ALA A 248 -9.43 4.82 -11.18
N GLU A 249 -9.55 4.52 -9.88
CA GLU A 249 -9.88 5.52 -8.85
C GLU A 249 -8.78 6.58 -8.72
N LEU A 250 -7.51 6.18 -8.86
CA LEU A 250 -6.38 7.09 -8.74
C LEU A 250 -6.33 8.10 -9.89
N VAL A 251 -6.67 7.70 -11.11
CA VAL A 251 -6.77 8.62 -12.26
C VAL A 251 -7.81 9.72 -11.99
N GLU A 252 -8.99 9.34 -11.49
CA GLU A 252 -10.04 10.30 -11.13
C GLU A 252 -9.64 11.19 -9.95
N LEU A 253 -8.92 10.63 -8.98
CA LEU A 253 -8.43 11.36 -7.81
C LEU A 253 -7.35 12.38 -8.18
N LEU A 254 -6.43 12.03 -9.08
CA LEU A 254 -5.40 12.94 -9.57
C LEU A 254 -6.00 14.14 -10.31
N ALA A 255 -7.04 13.93 -11.11
CA ALA A 255 -7.76 15.01 -11.77
C ALA A 255 -8.36 16.02 -10.77
N GLN A 256 -8.86 15.55 -9.62
CA GLN A 256 -9.36 16.42 -8.55
C GLN A 256 -8.21 17.06 -7.76
N ALA A 257 -7.13 16.33 -7.49
CA ALA A 257 -5.97 16.86 -6.78
C ALA A 257 -5.24 17.95 -7.57
N ALA A 258 -5.31 17.92 -8.91
CA ALA A 258 -4.77 18.95 -9.80
C ALA A 258 -5.39 20.34 -9.57
N ASP A 259 -6.61 20.43 -9.02
CA ASP A 259 -7.21 21.71 -8.62
C ASP A 259 -6.54 22.33 -7.38
N PHE A 260 -5.76 21.55 -6.63
CA PHE A 260 -5.10 21.96 -5.38
C PHE A 260 -3.58 22.04 -5.50
N ASP A 261 -2.94 21.24 -6.37
CA ASP A 261 -1.48 21.19 -6.55
C ASP A 261 -1.07 21.39 -8.02
N ASP A 262 -0.53 22.57 -8.33
CA ASP A 262 0.00 22.91 -9.66
C ASP A 262 1.07 21.92 -10.16
N SER A 263 1.82 21.29 -9.24
CA SER A 263 2.84 20.31 -9.58
C SER A 263 2.22 19.04 -10.15
N ILE A 264 1.08 18.61 -9.59
CA ILE A 264 0.30 17.48 -10.08
C ILE A 264 -0.33 17.84 -11.43
N ALA A 265 -0.99 19.00 -11.52
CA ALA A 265 -1.60 19.47 -12.76
C ALA A 265 -0.60 19.53 -13.92
N ARG A 266 0.56 20.16 -13.68
CA ARG A 266 1.65 20.25 -14.66
C ARG A 266 2.23 18.87 -14.97
N GLY A 267 2.47 18.05 -13.95
CA GLY A 267 2.98 16.69 -14.12
C GLY A 267 2.11 15.85 -15.04
N MET A 268 0.79 15.90 -14.88
CA MET A 268 -0.15 15.22 -15.77
C MET A 268 -0.14 15.81 -17.19
N GLY A 269 -0.18 17.15 -17.31
CA GLY A 269 -0.20 17.82 -18.61
C GLY A 269 1.06 17.63 -19.45
N GLU A 270 2.22 17.49 -18.81
CA GLU A 270 3.52 17.26 -19.45
C GLU A 270 3.88 15.77 -19.61
N GLY A 271 3.00 14.85 -19.20
CA GLY A 271 3.29 13.41 -19.20
C GLY A 271 4.39 12.98 -18.23
N GLN A 272 4.67 13.82 -17.22
CA GLN A 272 5.63 13.54 -16.15
C GLN A 272 5.02 12.76 -14.99
N LEU A 273 3.69 12.75 -14.85
CA LEU A 273 2.95 11.96 -13.88
C LEU A 273 1.96 11.03 -14.60
N ASP A 274 2.07 9.73 -14.35
CA ASP A 274 1.13 8.73 -14.87
C ASP A 274 0.75 7.70 -13.80
N VAL A 275 -0.31 6.95 -14.09
CA VAL A 275 -0.82 5.86 -13.26
C VAL A 275 -0.78 4.58 -14.09
N LEU A 276 -0.20 3.52 -13.54
CA LEU A 276 -0.22 2.20 -14.16
C LEU A 276 -0.89 1.19 -13.23
N GLU A 277 -1.72 0.33 -13.83
CA GLU A 277 -2.35 -0.77 -13.12
C GLU A 277 -1.39 -1.96 -13.03
N THR A 278 -1.24 -2.54 -11.85
CA THR A 278 -0.23 -3.58 -11.59
C THR A 278 -0.66 -4.99 -12.02
N GLY A 279 -1.96 -5.22 -12.18
CA GLY A 279 -2.57 -6.56 -12.25
C GLY A 279 -3.02 -7.11 -10.91
N SER A 280 -2.56 -6.50 -9.81
CA SER A 280 -2.91 -6.93 -8.46
C SER A 280 -4.37 -6.61 -8.13
N GLY A 281 -4.91 -7.43 -7.25
CA GLY A 281 -6.20 -7.25 -6.60
C GLY A 281 -6.16 -7.70 -5.15
N THR A 282 -5.00 -7.57 -4.50
CA THR A 282 -4.76 -7.92 -3.09
C THR A 282 -4.12 -6.73 -2.36
N SER A 283 -4.16 -6.75 -1.03
CA SER A 283 -3.51 -5.74 -0.17
C SER A 283 -1.99 -5.92 -0.05
N LEU A 284 -1.46 -7.01 -0.60
CA LEU A 284 -0.04 -7.30 -0.74
C LEU A 284 0.34 -7.18 -2.23
N ILE A 285 1.60 -7.40 -2.57
CA ILE A 285 2.01 -7.47 -3.97
C ILE A 285 3.10 -8.52 -4.21
N ASP A 286 2.86 -9.42 -5.17
CA ASP A 286 3.84 -10.36 -5.69
C ASP A 286 4.54 -9.74 -6.90
N LEU A 287 5.73 -9.18 -6.68
CA LEU A 287 6.53 -8.53 -7.72
C LEU A 287 7.05 -9.49 -8.78
N SER A 288 6.90 -10.81 -8.60
CA SER A 288 7.19 -11.80 -9.65
C SER A 288 6.03 -12.00 -10.63
N ARG A 289 4.85 -11.45 -10.33
CA ARG A 289 3.59 -11.68 -11.06
C ARG A 289 2.79 -10.39 -11.28
N LEU A 290 3.27 -9.54 -12.18
CA LEU A 290 2.63 -8.29 -12.56
C LEU A 290 2.12 -8.33 -14.01
N LEU A 291 1.27 -7.38 -14.40
CA LEU A 291 0.83 -7.25 -15.80
C LEU A 291 2.04 -7.04 -16.72
N PRO A 292 2.17 -7.79 -17.83
CA PRO A 292 3.27 -7.60 -18.77
C PRO A 292 3.35 -6.18 -19.35
N ALA A 293 2.20 -5.54 -19.58
CA ALA A 293 2.13 -4.15 -20.05
C ALA A 293 2.71 -3.17 -19.02
N PHE A 294 2.33 -3.33 -17.74
CA PHE A 294 2.89 -2.58 -16.62
C PHE A 294 4.42 -2.72 -16.57
N VAL A 295 4.93 -3.96 -16.60
CA VAL A 295 6.36 -4.23 -16.53
C VAL A 295 7.12 -3.60 -17.70
N ALA A 296 6.57 -3.66 -18.91
CA ALA A 296 7.19 -3.06 -20.08
C ALA A 296 7.26 -1.53 -19.96
N GLU A 297 6.16 -0.90 -19.55
CA GLU A 297 6.02 0.56 -19.47
C GLU A 297 6.77 1.19 -18.29
N SER A 298 7.01 0.43 -17.23
CA SER A 298 7.78 0.87 -16.06
C SER A 298 9.24 0.35 -16.04
N SER A 299 9.70 -0.27 -17.12
CA SER A 299 11.02 -0.95 -17.16
C SER A 299 12.21 -0.01 -16.99
N ASP A 300 12.02 1.28 -17.23
CA ASP A 300 13.06 2.29 -17.18
C ASP A 300 13.12 3.05 -15.84
N ALA A 301 12.35 2.64 -14.83
CA ALA A 301 12.40 3.22 -13.50
C ALA A 301 13.78 3.04 -12.84
N ASP A 302 14.29 4.13 -12.26
CA ASP A 302 15.59 4.18 -11.55
C ASP A 302 15.44 4.45 -10.04
N LEU A 303 14.20 4.58 -9.56
CA LEU A 303 13.80 4.48 -8.15
C LEU A 303 12.51 3.65 -8.05
N VAL A 304 12.49 2.63 -7.19
CA VAL A 304 11.28 1.89 -6.81
C VAL A 304 10.89 2.27 -5.38
N MET A 305 9.64 2.66 -5.15
CA MET A 305 9.11 2.91 -3.82
C MET A 305 7.98 1.94 -3.52
N LEU A 306 8.10 1.17 -2.44
CA LEU A 306 7.04 0.32 -1.90
C LEU A 306 6.44 1.02 -0.68
N HIS A 307 5.19 1.45 -0.80
CA HIS A 307 4.45 2.10 0.27
C HIS A 307 3.41 1.14 0.87
N GLY A 308 3.30 1.13 2.20
CA GLY A 308 2.31 0.37 2.95
C GLY A 308 2.82 -0.92 3.57
N MET A 309 2.26 -1.28 4.73
CA MET A 309 2.66 -2.47 5.47
C MET A 309 2.51 -3.76 4.63
N GLY A 310 1.40 -3.89 3.90
CA GLY A 310 1.15 -5.04 3.03
C GLY A 310 2.19 -5.18 1.92
N ARG A 311 2.45 -4.11 1.17
CA ARG A 311 3.34 -4.11 0.00
C ARG A 311 4.83 -4.06 0.33
N ALA A 312 5.20 -3.46 1.46
CA ALA A 312 6.58 -3.17 1.82
C ALA A 312 7.14 -4.09 2.92
N LEU A 313 6.29 -4.57 3.86
CA LEU A 313 6.73 -5.38 5.01
C LEU A 313 6.27 -6.83 4.91
N GLU A 314 4.95 -7.03 4.88
CA GLU A 314 4.32 -8.35 4.83
C GLU A 314 4.69 -9.07 3.52
N SER A 315 4.67 -8.32 2.42
CA SER A 315 5.33 -8.67 1.17
C SER A 315 6.54 -7.77 0.90
N ASN A 316 7.56 -8.31 0.25
CA ASN A 316 8.72 -7.58 -0.30
C ASN A 316 9.70 -6.97 0.70
N SER A 317 9.59 -7.25 2.00
CA SER A 317 10.59 -6.79 2.98
C SER A 317 12.01 -7.29 2.69
N ALA A 318 12.16 -8.43 2.02
CA ALA A 318 13.47 -8.95 1.59
C ALA A 318 13.73 -8.78 0.09
N ALA A 319 12.88 -8.03 -0.63
CA ALA A 319 13.09 -7.78 -2.05
C ALA A 319 14.39 -6.98 -2.26
N GLN A 320 15.03 -7.24 -3.39
CA GLN A 320 16.24 -6.55 -3.82
C GLN A 320 16.03 -6.00 -5.22
N PHE A 321 16.59 -4.83 -5.49
CA PHE A 321 16.37 -4.11 -6.75
C PHE A 321 17.69 -3.77 -7.43
N GLN A 322 17.66 -3.69 -8.76
CA GLN A 322 18.78 -3.25 -9.61
C GLN A 322 18.85 -1.72 -9.72
N CYS A 323 18.11 -0.99 -8.89
CA CYS A 323 18.05 0.46 -8.82
C CYS A 323 17.92 0.88 -7.35
N ASP A 324 17.91 2.18 -7.09
CA ASP A 324 17.60 2.68 -5.75
C ASP A 324 16.18 2.23 -5.35
N ALA A 325 16.00 1.91 -4.07
CA ALA A 325 14.72 1.44 -3.55
C ALA A 325 14.38 2.03 -2.19
N VAL A 326 13.09 2.29 -1.95
CA VAL A 326 12.57 2.82 -0.69
C VAL A 326 11.39 1.97 -0.22
N TRP A 327 11.37 1.60 1.05
CA TRP A 327 10.25 0.97 1.73
C TRP A 327 9.73 1.92 2.79
N THR A 328 8.43 2.19 2.75
CA THR A 328 7.77 3.07 3.72
C THR A 328 6.52 2.40 4.27
N ALA A 329 6.43 2.31 5.60
CA ALA A 329 5.27 1.74 6.27
C ALA A 329 5.19 2.19 7.73
N THR A 330 3.97 2.26 8.25
CA THR A 330 3.73 2.25 9.70
C THR A 330 3.24 0.87 10.09
N ILE A 331 3.84 0.28 11.13
CA ILE A 331 3.51 -1.08 11.57
C ILE A 331 2.18 -1.06 12.33
N LYS A 332 1.16 -1.74 11.80
CA LYS A 332 -0.22 -1.72 12.31
C LYS A 332 -0.72 -3.07 12.81
N ASP A 333 0.08 -4.13 12.65
CA ASP A 333 -0.23 -5.49 13.09
C ASP A 333 0.77 -5.99 14.14
N ALA A 334 0.26 -6.68 15.16
CA ALA A 334 1.05 -7.10 16.31
C ALA A 334 1.98 -8.28 16.00
N LEU A 335 1.56 -9.20 15.12
CA LEU A 335 2.43 -10.29 14.67
C LEU A 335 3.53 -9.74 13.76
N VAL A 336 3.21 -8.81 12.86
CA VAL A 336 4.21 -8.13 12.03
C VAL A 336 5.21 -7.39 12.91
N ALA A 337 4.76 -6.60 13.89
CA ALA A 337 5.66 -5.94 14.84
C ALA A 337 6.62 -6.95 15.50
N ALA A 338 6.10 -8.08 16.00
CA ALA A 338 6.93 -9.12 16.62
C ALA A 338 7.91 -9.79 15.64
N GLN A 339 7.52 -10.04 14.39
CA GLN A 339 8.37 -10.62 13.35
C GLN A 339 9.59 -9.76 13.03
N PHE A 340 9.42 -8.43 13.06
CA PHE A 340 10.50 -7.48 12.82
C PHE A 340 11.23 -7.07 14.11
N GLY A 341 10.73 -7.43 15.29
CA GLY A 341 11.28 -6.96 16.58
C GLY A 341 10.96 -5.48 16.85
N ALA A 342 9.86 -4.99 16.31
CA ALA A 342 9.35 -3.63 16.41
C ALA A 342 8.13 -3.55 17.36
N SER A 343 7.61 -2.34 17.56
CA SER A 343 6.37 -2.06 18.27
C SER A 343 5.26 -1.62 17.31
N LEU A 344 4.00 -1.70 17.76
CA LEU A 344 2.88 -1.10 17.01
C LEU A 344 3.11 0.40 16.85
N TYR A 345 2.81 0.90 15.65
CA TYR A 345 3.02 2.26 15.16
C TYR A 345 4.47 2.69 15.00
N ASP A 346 5.44 1.77 15.15
CA ASP A 346 6.79 2.04 14.70
C ASP A 346 6.79 2.34 13.20
N CYS A 347 7.62 3.31 12.83
CA CYS A 347 7.75 3.79 11.47
C CYS A 347 8.95 3.11 10.79
N VAL A 348 8.76 2.73 9.53
CA VAL A 348 9.80 2.21 8.66
C VAL A 348 9.97 3.18 7.51
N PHE A 349 11.15 3.79 7.43
CA PHE A 349 11.66 4.45 6.25
C PHE A 349 13.02 3.82 5.93
N ARG A 350 13.01 2.81 5.06
CA ARG A 350 14.23 2.13 4.62
C ARG A 350 14.60 2.59 3.23
N PHE A 351 15.85 2.97 3.03
CA PHE A 351 16.39 3.40 1.76
C PHE A 351 17.64 2.59 1.42
N GLU A 352 17.61 1.96 0.24
CA GLU A 352 18.74 1.21 -0.29
C GLU A 352 19.19 1.84 -1.61
N PRO A 353 20.34 2.53 -1.64
CA PRO A 353 20.92 2.98 -2.91
C PRO A 353 21.49 1.78 -3.68
N ILE A 354 21.49 1.87 -5.00
CA ILE A 354 22.28 0.94 -5.82
C ILE A 354 23.76 1.13 -5.50
N GLU A 355 24.46 0.05 -5.16
CA GLU A 355 25.93 0.08 -5.06
C GLU A 355 26.50 0.35 -6.46
N ARG A 356 26.91 1.59 -6.70
CA ARG A 356 27.68 1.94 -7.90
C ARG A 356 29.12 1.47 -7.67
N GLY A 357 29.43 0.28 -8.17
CA GLY A 357 30.78 -0.27 -8.19
C GLY A 357 31.78 0.57 -8.98
#